data_AF-A0A2M7S5H5-F1
#
_entry.id   AF-A0A2M7S5H5-F1
#
_cell.length_a   1.000
_cell.length_b   1.000
_cell.length_c   1.000
_cell.angle_alpha   90.00
_cell.angle_beta   90.00
_cell.angle_gamma   90.00
#
_symmetry.space_group_name_H-M   'P 1'
#
loop_
_entity.id
_entity.type
_entity.pdbx_description
1 polymer ?
#
loop_
_entity_poly.entity_id
_entity_poly.type
_entity_poly.pdbx_seq_one_letter_code
_entity_poly.pdbx_strand_id
1 'polypeptide(L)'
;MKLKRVERKTLLYKSGVEYADFCLNHIEGCSHGCKYPCYAFMMKKRCGTVKTYEEWCDPKIVSNALDLLEKEIPKYRKKIKYVHLCFSTDPFMYKQDEVKDLSLKIINKLNSNDIRCTVLTKGIFPKELGDMNGFSRNNEYGITLVSLNEGFKRNYEPNSASFKERIKALEHLHEKGFKTWVSMEPYPTPNIIKQDL
;
A
#
# COMPACT_ATOMS: atom_id res chain seq x y z
N MET A 1 -14.51 11.25 -9.13
CA MET A 1 -14.00 12.57 -8.67
C MET A 1 -12.49 12.52 -8.79
N LYS A 2 -11.83 13.56 -9.33
CA LYS A 2 -10.36 13.55 -9.44
C LYS A 2 -9.73 13.80 -8.07
N LEU A 3 -8.68 13.06 -7.73
CA LEU A 3 -7.93 13.27 -6.49
C LEU A 3 -7.14 14.58 -6.54
N LYS A 4 -6.97 15.20 -5.38
CA LYS A 4 -6.09 16.36 -5.21
C LYS A 4 -4.64 15.97 -5.52
N ARG A 5 -3.82 16.95 -5.88
CA ARG A 5 -2.42 16.74 -6.27
C ARG A 5 -1.48 17.49 -5.35
N VAL A 6 -0.33 16.89 -5.10
CA VAL A 6 0.79 17.48 -4.37
C VAL A 6 2.09 17.13 -5.08
N GLU A 7 3.12 17.95 -4.88
CA GLU A 7 4.46 17.65 -5.35
C GLU A 7 5.41 17.36 -4.19
N ARG A 8 6.42 16.54 -4.45
CA ARG A 8 7.48 16.23 -3.49
C ARG A 8 8.84 16.58 -4.06
N LYS A 9 9.80 16.79 -3.16
CA LYS A 9 11.22 16.96 -3.53
C LYS A 9 11.92 15.62 -3.72
N THR A 10 11.48 14.60 -2.99
CA THR A 10 12.00 13.24 -3.05
C THR A 10 10.87 12.23 -2.92
N LEU A 11 11.05 11.02 -3.45
CA LEU A 11 10.05 9.95 -3.34
C LEU A 11 10.62 8.69 -2.68
N LEU A 12 11.81 8.27 -3.11
CA LEU A 12 12.47 7.05 -2.68
C LEU A 12 13.42 7.34 -1.50
N TYR A 13 13.29 6.59 -0.42
CA TYR A 13 14.11 6.76 0.79
C TYR A 13 14.48 5.42 1.41
N LYS A 14 15.64 5.36 2.08
CA LYS A 14 16.05 4.18 2.84
C LYS A 14 15.19 4.09 4.10
N SER A 15 14.59 2.93 4.33
CA SER A 15 13.78 2.69 5.53
C SER A 15 14.67 2.58 6.76
N GLY A 16 14.14 3.04 7.90
CA GLY A 16 14.73 2.82 9.23
C GLY A 16 14.14 1.61 9.96
N VAL A 17 13.28 0.84 9.29
CA VAL A 17 12.54 -0.30 9.86
C VAL A 17 13.21 -1.60 9.41
N GLU A 18 13.41 -2.54 10.33
CA GLU A 18 14.20 -3.77 10.10
C GLU A 18 13.71 -4.65 8.93
N TYR A 19 12.40 -4.65 8.67
CA TYR A 19 11.75 -5.46 7.65
C TYR A 19 11.48 -4.70 6.34
N ALA A 20 12.06 -3.51 6.16
CA ALA A 20 11.98 -2.76 4.92
C ALA A 20 13.35 -2.21 4.53
N ASP A 21 13.73 -2.30 3.26
CA ASP A 21 15.02 -1.80 2.77
C ASP A 21 14.92 -0.37 2.26
N PHE A 22 14.27 -0.17 1.11
CA PHE A 22 13.84 1.14 0.63
C PHE A 22 12.32 1.23 0.62
N CYS A 23 11.80 2.43 0.78
CA CYS A 23 10.37 2.70 0.76
C CYS A 23 10.06 3.89 -0.14
N LEU A 24 8.81 3.97 -0.59
CA LEU A 24 8.26 5.16 -1.21
C LEU A 24 6.79 5.35 -0.81
N ASN A 25 6.29 6.58 -0.91
CA ASN A 25 4.87 6.89 -0.72
C ASN A 25 4.43 7.88 -1.81
N HIS A 26 3.72 7.40 -2.83
CA HIS A 26 3.19 8.23 -3.92
C HIS A 26 1.79 8.81 -3.65
N ILE A 27 1.31 8.66 -2.41
CA ILE A 27 0.06 9.22 -1.91
C ILE A 27 0.30 9.87 -0.55
N GLU A 28 -0.39 10.98 -0.29
CA GLU A 28 -0.57 11.55 1.06
C GLU A 28 -2.02 11.33 1.50
N GLY A 29 -2.26 10.66 2.64
CA GLY A 29 -3.61 10.29 3.08
C GLY A 29 -3.95 8.82 2.77
N CYS A 30 -5.09 8.35 3.25
CA CYS A 30 -5.63 7.03 2.93
C CYS A 30 -7.16 7.00 3.06
N SER A 31 -7.87 6.69 1.97
CA SER A 31 -9.34 6.69 1.94
C SER A 31 -9.98 5.53 2.72
N HIS A 32 -9.21 4.51 3.13
CA HIS A 32 -9.74 3.38 3.90
C HIS A 32 -10.32 3.79 5.26
N GLY A 33 -9.80 4.88 5.86
CA GLY A 33 -10.34 5.41 7.10
C GLY A 33 -10.38 4.37 8.23
N CYS A 34 -9.25 3.71 8.51
CA CYS A 34 -9.20 2.74 9.60
C CYS A 34 -9.36 3.46 10.95
N LYS A 35 -10.26 2.96 11.80
CA LYS A 35 -10.62 3.58 13.09
C LYS A 35 -9.86 3.04 14.30
N TYR A 36 -9.17 1.90 14.15
CA TYR A 36 -8.15 1.53 15.12
C TYR A 36 -6.99 2.55 15.06
N PRO A 37 -6.08 2.60 16.05
CA PRO A 37 -4.93 3.53 16.07
C PRO A 37 -3.99 3.33 14.88
N CYS A 38 -4.35 3.87 13.71
CA CYS A 38 -3.59 3.72 12.47
C CYS A 38 -2.28 4.50 12.58
N TYR A 39 -1.16 3.78 12.61
CA TYR A 39 0.18 4.36 12.71
C TYR A 39 0.41 5.48 11.68
N ALA A 40 0.06 5.24 10.41
CA ALA A 40 0.23 6.20 9.33
C ALA A 40 -0.52 7.51 9.60
N PHE A 41 -1.80 7.43 9.99
CA PHE A 41 -2.59 8.61 10.35
C PHE A 41 -1.99 9.33 11.57
N MET A 42 -1.68 8.60 12.64
CA MET A 42 -1.13 9.18 13.86
C MET A 42 0.19 9.90 13.62
N MET A 43 1.08 9.32 12.81
CA MET A 43 2.36 9.94 12.46
C MET A 43 2.16 11.18 11.59
N LYS A 44 1.31 11.13 10.57
CA LYS A 44 1.04 12.29 9.71
C LYS A 44 0.36 13.41 10.48
N LYS A 45 -0.49 13.09 11.47
CA LYS A 45 -1.08 14.06 12.39
C LYS A 45 -0.04 14.68 13.32
N ARG A 46 0.79 13.85 13.95
CA ARG A 46 1.87 14.29 14.85
C ARG A 46 2.87 15.21 14.13
N CYS A 47 3.20 14.92 12.88
CA CYS A 47 4.11 15.74 12.07
C CYS A 47 3.42 16.94 11.39
N GLY A 48 2.15 17.22 11.69
CA GLY A 48 1.41 18.35 11.13
C GLY A 48 1.13 18.26 9.62
N THR A 49 1.29 17.08 9.01
CA THR A 49 1.00 16.86 7.58
C THR A 49 -0.50 16.79 7.31
N VAL A 50 -1.27 16.25 8.24
CA VAL A 50 -2.74 16.25 8.23
C VAL A 50 -3.24 16.73 9.58
N LYS A 51 -4.35 17.47 9.63
CA LYS A 51 -4.89 18.02 10.88
C LYS A 51 -6.03 17.17 11.43
N THR A 52 -6.88 16.64 10.55
CA THR A 52 -8.08 15.90 10.92
C THR A 52 -8.16 14.54 10.26
N TYR A 53 -9.08 13.70 10.75
CA TYR A 53 -9.33 12.39 10.18
C TYR A 53 -9.99 12.48 8.80
N GLU A 54 -10.83 13.48 8.59
CA GLU A 54 -11.47 13.77 7.31
C GLU A 54 -10.42 14.18 6.26
N GLU A 55 -9.46 15.02 6.63
CA GLU A 55 -8.33 15.35 5.77
C GLU A 55 -7.48 14.12 5.44
N TRP A 56 -7.25 13.25 6.42
CA TRP A 56 -6.55 11.98 6.20
C TRP A 56 -7.30 11.07 5.20
N CYS A 57 -8.62 11.06 5.25
CA CYS A 57 -9.46 10.24 4.36
C CYS A 57 -9.67 10.84 2.97
N ASP A 58 -9.12 12.03 2.68
CA ASP A 58 -9.14 12.71 1.38
C ASP A 58 -7.74 12.66 0.74
N PRO A 59 -7.35 11.53 0.12
CA PRO A 59 -5.99 11.31 -0.32
C PRO A 59 -5.58 12.24 -1.47
N LYS A 60 -4.29 12.59 -1.50
CA LYS A 60 -3.67 13.42 -2.53
C LYS A 60 -2.59 12.63 -3.26
N ILE A 61 -2.58 12.70 -4.58
CA ILE A 61 -1.58 12.04 -5.42
C ILE A 61 -0.31 12.88 -5.49
N VAL A 62 0.85 12.22 -5.39
CA VAL A 62 2.15 12.83 -5.70
C VAL A 62 2.30 12.89 -7.23
N SER A 63 1.95 14.02 -7.84
CA SER A 63 1.84 14.14 -9.30
C SER A 63 3.16 13.99 -10.04
N ASN A 64 4.28 14.33 -9.38
CA ASN A 64 5.63 14.21 -9.92
C ASN A 64 6.34 12.90 -9.51
N ALA A 65 5.61 11.88 -9.05
CA ALA A 65 6.20 10.64 -8.55
C ALA A 65 7.09 9.92 -9.58
N LEU A 66 6.63 9.80 -10.83
CA LEU A 66 7.41 9.13 -11.88
C LEU A 66 8.67 9.92 -12.24
N ASP A 67 8.57 11.25 -12.35
CA ASP A 67 9.72 12.13 -12.63
C ASP A 67 10.78 12.06 -11.53
N LEU A 68 10.36 11.91 -10.26
CA LEU A 68 11.27 11.70 -9.14
C LEU A 68 11.97 10.34 -9.25
N LEU A 69 11.23 9.26 -9.57
CA LEU A 69 11.82 7.93 -9.75
C LEU A 69 12.85 7.88 -10.87
N GLU A 70 12.60 8.57 -12.00
CA GLU A 70 13.60 8.69 -13.09
C GLU A 70 14.94 9.24 -12.59
N LYS A 71 14.88 10.23 -11.69
CA LYS A 71 16.08 10.90 -11.14
C LYS A 71 16.71 10.13 -9.99
N GLU A 72 15.92 9.40 -9.20
CA GLU A 72 16.34 8.78 -7.94
C GLU A 72 16.82 7.34 -8.12
N ILE A 73 16.17 6.55 -8.99
CA ILE A 73 16.55 5.15 -9.22
C ILE A 73 18.04 5.01 -9.58
N PRO A 74 18.63 5.79 -10.53
CA PRO A 74 20.05 5.66 -10.86
C PRO A 74 20.99 5.90 -9.67
N LYS A 75 20.59 6.77 -8.71
CA LYS A 75 21.39 7.12 -7.53
C LYS A 75 21.40 5.98 -6.50
N TYR A 76 20.29 5.27 -6.38
CA TYR A 76 20.08 4.30 -5.31
C TYR A 76 20.12 2.84 -5.77
N ARG A 77 19.96 2.53 -7.07
CA ARG A 77 19.77 1.16 -7.58
C ARG A 77 20.77 0.13 -7.05
N LYS A 78 22.06 0.49 -6.94
CA LYS A 78 23.12 -0.41 -6.44
C LYS A 78 23.00 -0.74 -4.94
N LYS A 79 22.21 0.05 -4.19
CA LYS A 79 21.98 -0.07 -2.75
C LYS A 79 20.64 -0.73 -2.42
N ILE A 80 19.72 -0.78 -3.38
CA ILE A 80 18.37 -1.31 -3.20
C ILE A 80 18.39 -2.83 -3.36
N LYS A 81 17.92 -3.54 -2.34
CA LYS A 81 17.58 -4.95 -2.39
C LYS A 81 16.12 -5.15 -2.81
N TYR A 82 15.23 -4.28 -2.33
CA TYR A 82 13.82 -4.22 -2.71
C TYR A 82 13.18 -2.90 -2.25
N VAL A 83 12.02 -2.56 -2.83
CA VAL A 83 11.25 -1.38 -2.43
C VAL A 83 9.90 -1.80 -1.86
N HIS A 84 9.60 -1.35 -0.64
CA HIS A 84 8.28 -1.46 -0.03
C HIS A 84 7.41 -0.27 -0.47
N LEU A 85 6.27 -0.55 -1.09
CA LEU A 85 5.34 0.49 -1.50
C LEU A 85 4.45 0.89 -0.32
N CYS A 86 4.41 2.20 -0.05
CA CYS A 86 3.40 2.85 0.78
C CYS A 86 3.40 2.46 2.26
N PHE A 87 4.53 2.60 2.96
CA PHE A 87 4.59 2.38 4.41
C PHE A 87 3.65 3.28 5.24
N SER A 88 3.29 4.45 4.69
CA SER A 88 2.46 5.46 5.37
C SER A 88 1.20 5.85 4.58
N THR A 89 0.73 4.96 3.71
CA THR A 89 -0.52 5.08 2.93
C THR A 89 -0.89 3.68 2.40
N ASP A 90 -1.68 3.56 1.34
CA ASP A 90 -1.99 2.27 0.70
C ASP A 90 -1.90 2.40 -0.84
N PRO A 91 -1.18 1.49 -1.53
CA PRO A 91 -0.93 1.59 -2.97
C PRO A 91 -2.12 1.10 -3.82
N PHE A 92 -3.03 0.33 -3.25
CA PHE A 92 -4.19 -0.20 -3.98
C PHE A 92 -5.48 0.12 -3.23
N MET A 93 -5.60 1.37 -2.77
CA MET A 93 -6.78 1.85 -2.05
C MET A 93 -8.07 1.47 -2.78
N TYR A 94 -9.05 1.03 -2.00
CA TYR A 94 -10.27 0.47 -2.55
C TYR A 94 -11.07 1.58 -3.25
N LYS A 95 -11.49 1.30 -4.49
CA LYS A 95 -12.24 2.23 -5.36
C LYS A 95 -11.48 3.54 -5.69
N GLN A 96 -10.15 3.50 -5.74
CA GLN A 96 -9.30 4.63 -6.12
C GLN A 96 -8.49 4.33 -7.40
N ASP A 97 -9.10 4.52 -8.57
CA ASP A 97 -8.46 4.16 -9.85
C ASP A 97 -7.19 4.96 -10.15
N GLU A 98 -7.15 6.26 -9.86
CA GLU A 98 -5.93 7.06 -10.11
C GLU A 98 -4.73 6.58 -9.27
N VAL A 99 -5.00 6.04 -8.07
CA VAL A 99 -3.99 5.48 -7.17
C VAL A 99 -3.53 4.13 -7.70
N LYS A 100 -4.46 3.27 -8.10
CA LYS A 100 -4.19 1.99 -8.76
C LYS A 100 -3.29 2.18 -9.97
N ASP A 101 -3.66 3.08 -10.88
CA ASP A 101 -2.94 3.32 -12.13
C ASP A 101 -1.51 3.82 -11.87
N LEU A 102 -1.34 4.74 -10.91
CA LEU A 102 -0.01 5.23 -10.54
C LEU A 102 0.84 4.14 -9.87
N SER A 103 0.25 3.31 -9.01
CA SER A 103 0.93 2.16 -8.40
C SER A 103 1.43 1.17 -9.44
N LEU A 104 0.61 0.81 -10.42
CA LEU A 104 1.02 -0.08 -11.52
C LEU A 104 2.20 0.50 -12.30
N LYS A 105 2.16 1.79 -12.64
CA LYS A 105 3.27 2.48 -13.33
C LYS A 105 4.55 2.49 -12.50
N ILE A 106 4.45 2.72 -11.20
CA ILE A 106 5.60 2.72 -10.28
C ILE A 106 6.20 1.31 -10.17
N ILE A 107 5.38 0.27 -9.99
CA ILE A 107 5.86 -1.10 -9.93
C ILE A 107 6.55 -1.48 -11.23
N ASN A 108 5.93 -1.18 -12.38
CA ASN A 108 6.54 -1.42 -13.68
C ASN A 108 7.88 -0.70 -13.82
N LYS A 109 7.95 0.59 -13.44
CA LYS A 109 9.20 1.37 -13.51
C LYS A 109 10.32 0.77 -12.65
N LEU A 110 10.00 0.33 -11.43
CA LEU A 110 10.96 -0.33 -10.54
C LEU A 110 11.41 -1.67 -11.13
N ASN A 111 10.47 -2.49 -11.60
CA ASN A 111 10.77 -3.79 -12.21
C ASN A 111 11.60 -3.68 -13.50
N SER A 112 11.35 -2.68 -14.35
CA SER A 112 12.19 -2.40 -15.53
C SER A 112 13.62 -1.96 -15.18
N ASN A 113 13.91 -1.70 -13.90
CA ASN A 113 15.24 -1.40 -13.37
C ASN A 113 15.79 -2.53 -12.48
N ASP A 114 15.25 -3.75 -12.62
CA ASP A 114 15.60 -4.95 -11.85
C ASP A 114 15.39 -4.79 -10.33
N ILE A 115 14.50 -3.87 -9.93
CA ILE A 115 14.14 -3.66 -8.53
C ILE A 115 12.81 -4.36 -8.26
N ARG A 116 12.84 -5.37 -7.40
CA ARG A 116 11.63 -6.04 -6.92
C ARG A 116 10.88 -5.19 -5.90
N CYS A 117 9.57 -5.33 -5.90
CA CYS A 117 8.66 -4.62 -5.00
C CYS A 117 8.08 -5.56 -3.95
N THR A 118 7.85 -5.04 -2.75
CA THR A 118 6.93 -5.66 -1.78
C THR A 118 5.78 -4.71 -1.53
N VAL A 119 4.56 -5.23 -1.55
CA VAL A 119 3.34 -4.44 -1.51
C VAL A 119 2.40 -5.00 -0.46
N LEU A 120 1.85 -4.13 0.39
CA LEU A 120 0.81 -4.49 1.35
C LEU A 120 -0.41 -3.61 1.09
N THR A 121 -1.61 -4.20 1.10
CA THR A 121 -2.85 -3.42 0.92
C THR A 121 -4.05 -3.95 1.72
N LYS A 122 -5.00 -3.07 2.02
CA LYS A 122 -6.38 -3.38 2.45
C LYS A 122 -7.42 -3.23 1.34
N GLY A 123 -6.97 -2.96 0.11
CA GLY A 123 -7.80 -2.93 -1.08
C GLY A 123 -7.74 -4.24 -1.87
N ILE A 124 -7.94 -4.15 -3.18
CA ILE A 124 -7.96 -5.31 -4.08
C ILE A 124 -6.79 -5.18 -5.05
N PHE A 125 -5.98 -6.23 -5.16
CA PHE A 125 -4.95 -6.27 -6.18
C PHE A 125 -5.57 -6.31 -7.58
N PRO A 126 -5.11 -5.46 -8.52
CA PRO A 126 -5.57 -5.50 -9.91
C PRO A 126 -5.14 -6.82 -10.58
N LYS A 127 -5.99 -7.36 -11.47
CA LYS A 127 -5.70 -8.60 -12.20
C LYS A 127 -4.50 -8.45 -13.14
N GLU A 128 -4.26 -7.22 -13.59
CA GLU A 128 -3.15 -6.82 -14.46
C GLU A 128 -1.78 -7.19 -13.86
N LEU A 129 -1.66 -7.25 -12.53
CA LEU A 129 -0.45 -7.73 -11.85
C LEU A 129 -0.18 -9.21 -12.15
N GLY A 130 -1.23 -10.00 -12.38
CA GLY A 130 -1.19 -11.43 -12.68
C GLY A 130 -0.83 -11.76 -14.14
N ASP A 131 -0.83 -10.78 -15.05
CA ASP A 131 -0.69 -11.03 -16.49
C ASP A 131 0.74 -11.31 -16.96
N MET A 132 1.73 -11.31 -16.04
CA MET A 132 3.16 -11.63 -16.24
C MET A 132 3.92 -10.84 -17.33
N ASN A 133 3.25 -10.08 -18.18
CA ASN A 133 3.83 -9.37 -19.33
C ASN A 133 4.44 -8.00 -18.97
N GLY A 134 5.00 -7.85 -17.76
CA GLY A 134 5.62 -6.60 -17.33
C GLY A 134 5.99 -6.51 -15.85
N PHE A 135 5.47 -7.43 -15.03
CA PHE A 135 5.75 -7.45 -13.58
C PHE A 135 6.71 -8.58 -13.20
N SER A 136 7.68 -8.25 -12.36
CA SER A 136 8.70 -9.20 -11.90
C SER A 136 8.08 -10.27 -11.00
N ARG A 137 8.36 -11.56 -11.28
CA ARG A 137 7.98 -12.68 -10.40
C ARG A 137 8.61 -12.61 -9.00
N ASN A 138 9.65 -11.80 -8.83
CA ASN A 138 10.29 -11.58 -7.54
C ASN A 138 9.54 -10.58 -6.66
N ASN A 139 8.48 -9.95 -7.17
CA ASN A 139 7.60 -9.13 -6.36
C ASN A 139 6.86 -9.97 -5.30
N GLU A 140 6.57 -9.33 -4.19
CA GLU A 140 5.80 -9.91 -3.08
C GLU A 140 4.53 -9.10 -2.86
N TYR A 141 3.40 -9.79 -2.74
CA TYR A 141 2.09 -9.16 -2.58
C TYR A 141 1.42 -9.65 -1.31
N GLY A 142 1.10 -8.71 -0.43
CA GLY A 142 0.49 -8.96 0.85
C GLY A 142 -0.86 -8.26 0.99
N ILE A 143 -1.77 -8.90 1.70
CA ILE A 143 -2.98 -8.24 2.20
C ILE A 143 -2.89 -8.09 3.71
N THR A 144 -3.51 -7.03 4.25
CA THR A 144 -3.82 -7.03 5.69
C THR A 144 -5.16 -7.72 5.93
N LEU A 145 -5.15 -8.70 6.83
CA LEU A 145 -6.31 -9.47 7.26
C LEU A 145 -6.26 -9.65 8.78
N VAL A 146 -6.99 -8.81 9.52
CA VAL A 146 -6.99 -8.79 11.00
C VAL A 146 -8.18 -9.53 11.62
N SER A 147 -9.20 -9.80 10.81
CA SER A 147 -10.43 -10.51 11.18
C SER A 147 -11.10 -11.07 9.92
N LEU A 148 -12.00 -12.03 10.11
CA LEU A 148 -12.99 -12.45 9.11
C LEU A 148 -14.41 -12.00 9.47
N ASN A 149 -14.57 -11.28 10.58
CA ASN A 149 -15.86 -10.80 11.05
C ASN A 149 -16.25 -9.49 10.37
N GLU A 150 -17.34 -9.52 9.59
CA GLU A 150 -17.84 -8.33 8.90
C GLU A 150 -18.27 -7.19 9.85
N GLY A 151 -18.68 -7.51 11.08
CA GLY A 151 -18.95 -6.51 12.12
C GLY A 151 -17.68 -5.76 12.53
N PHE A 152 -16.56 -6.47 12.69
CA PHE A 152 -15.26 -5.84 12.92
C PHE A 152 -14.90 -4.89 11.77
N LYS A 153 -15.01 -5.36 10.52
CA LYS A 153 -14.73 -4.52 9.34
C LYS A 153 -15.58 -3.25 9.32
N ARG A 154 -16.90 -3.36 9.53
CA ARG A 154 -17.79 -2.19 9.54
C ARG A 154 -17.38 -1.16 10.58
N ASN A 155 -16.96 -1.62 11.75
CA ASN A 155 -16.59 -0.74 12.85
C ASN A 155 -15.19 -0.13 12.69
N TYR A 156 -14.22 -0.89 12.19
CA TYR A 156 -12.80 -0.53 12.23
C TYR A 156 -12.14 -0.29 10.87
N GLU A 157 -12.64 -0.86 9.78
CA GLU A 157 -12.09 -0.72 8.42
C GLU A 157 -13.20 -0.36 7.41
N PRO A 158 -13.98 0.70 7.64
CA PRO A 158 -15.25 0.96 6.96
C PRO A 158 -15.13 1.04 5.43
N ASN A 159 -14.09 1.70 4.91
CA ASN A 159 -13.96 1.99 3.47
C ASN A 159 -12.95 1.08 2.76
N SER A 160 -12.48 0.04 3.43
CA SER A 160 -11.59 -0.98 2.85
C SER A 160 -12.36 -2.02 2.04
N ALA A 161 -11.65 -2.82 1.23
CA ALA A 161 -12.25 -3.93 0.49
C ALA A 161 -12.75 -5.02 1.45
N SER A 162 -13.75 -5.82 1.05
CA SER A 162 -14.20 -6.96 1.86
C SER A 162 -13.09 -7.99 2.04
N PHE A 163 -13.09 -8.71 3.16
CA PHE A 163 -12.07 -9.74 3.41
C PHE A 163 -12.07 -10.81 2.30
N LYS A 164 -13.26 -11.21 1.85
CA LYS A 164 -13.44 -12.14 0.73
C LYS A 164 -12.81 -11.64 -0.57
N GLU A 165 -12.97 -10.35 -0.91
CA GLU A 165 -12.35 -9.79 -2.11
C GLU A 165 -10.83 -9.71 -2.00
N ARG A 166 -10.29 -9.36 -0.81
CA ARG A 166 -8.83 -9.34 -0.57
C ARG A 166 -8.22 -10.73 -0.75
N ILE A 167 -8.83 -11.75 -0.13
CA ILE A 167 -8.37 -13.14 -0.19
C ILE A 167 -8.39 -13.63 -1.64
N LYS A 168 -9.49 -13.42 -2.37
CA LYS A 168 -9.58 -13.80 -3.79
C LYS A 168 -8.52 -13.14 -4.67
N ALA A 169 -8.24 -11.86 -4.43
CA ALA A 169 -7.21 -11.15 -5.18
C ALA A 169 -5.80 -11.68 -4.87
N LEU A 170 -5.54 -12.03 -3.61
CA LEU A 170 -4.28 -12.64 -3.19
C LEU A 170 -4.13 -14.06 -3.78
N GLU A 171 -5.18 -14.88 -3.71
CA GLU A 171 -5.25 -16.21 -4.30
C GLU A 171 -4.94 -16.17 -5.80
N HIS A 172 -5.55 -15.24 -6.52
CA HIS A 172 -5.27 -15.04 -7.95
C HIS A 172 -3.79 -14.80 -8.24
N LEU A 173 -3.10 -13.96 -7.45
CA LEU A 173 -1.67 -13.71 -7.63
C LEU A 173 -0.82 -14.94 -7.25
N HIS A 174 -1.24 -15.68 -6.23
CA HIS A 174 -0.60 -16.94 -5.84
C HIS A 174 -0.66 -17.98 -6.97
N GLU A 175 -1.83 -18.18 -7.58
CA GLU A 175 -2.03 -19.09 -8.72
C GLU A 175 -1.19 -18.70 -9.93
N LYS A 176 -0.88 -17.41 -10.09
CA LYS A 176 0.03 -16.89 -11.13
C LYS A 176 1.52 -17.05 -10.79
N GLY A 177 1.84 -17.61 -9.63
CA GLY A 177 3.20 -17.92 -9.19
C GLY A 177 3.93 -16.78 -8.49
N PHE A 178 3.22 -15.74 -8.04
CA PHE A 178 3.82 -14.68 -7.22
C PHE A 178 3.92 -15.10 -5.75
N LYS A 179 4.89 -14.51 -5.03
CA LYS A 179 4.99 -14.67 -3.59
C LYS A 179 3.89 -13.87 -2.90
N THR A 180 3.07 -14.56 -2.12
CA THR A 180 1.95 -13.97 -1.41
C THR A 180 2.10 -14.13 0.09
N TRP A 181 1.58 -13.17 0.87
CA TRP A 181 1.64 -13.20 2.32
C TRP A 181 0.46 -12.47 2.96
N VAL A 182 0.27 -12.68 4.26
CA VAL A 182 -0.80 -12.03 5.03
C VAL A 182 -0.17 -11.29 6.21
N SER A 183 -0.54 -10.02 6.37
CA SER A 183 -0.27 -9.25 7.57
C SER A 183 -1.48 -9.31 8.49
N MET A 184 -1.30 -9.77 9.73
CA MET A 184 -2.36 -9.81 10.74
C MET A 184 -2.22 -8.66 11.74
N GLU A 185 -2.02 -7.44 11.24
CA GLU A 185 -1.72 -6.28 12.09
C GLU A 185 -2.69 -5.09 11.87
N PRO A 186 -3.22 -4.49 12.95
CA PRO A 186 -3.09 -4.92 14.36
C PRO A 186 -4.02 -6.09 14.70
N TYR A 187 -3.52 -7.12 15.40
CA TYR A 187 -4.38 -8.20 15.88
C TYR A 187 -5.25 -7.71 17.05
N PRO A 188 -6.59 -7.80 16.96
CA PRO A 188 -7.46 -7.28 18.00
C PRO A 188 -7.43 -8.15 19.25
N THR A 189 -7.50 -7.52 20.43
CA THR A 189 -7.55 -8.24 21.70
C THR A 189 -8.95 -8.87 21.91
N PRO A 190 -9.06 -9.90 22.76
CA PRO A 190 -10.35 -10.54 23.07
C PRO A 190 -11.44 -9.60 23.63
N ASN A 191 -11.05 -8.41 24.11
CA ASN A 191 -11.97 -7.37 24.58
C ASN A 191 -12.68 -6.62 23.42
N ILE A 192 -12.10 -6.66 22.22
CA ILE A 192 -12.67 -6.07 21.01
C ILE A 192 -13.46 -7.13 20.23
N ILE A 193 -12.85 -8.30 20.02
CA ILE A 193 -13.47 -9.44 19.36
C ILE A 193 -12.82 -10.74 19.82
N LYS A 194 -13.65 -11.76 20.10
CA LYS A 194 -13.18 -13.13 20.25
C LYS A 194 -13.29 -13.82 18.90
N GLN A 195 -12.17 -14.32 18.38
CA GLN A 195 -12.11 -14.97 17.08
C GLN A 195 -11.01 -16.05 17.09
N ASP A 196 -11.21 -17.04 16.23
CA ASP A 196 -10.26 -18.10 15.88
C ASP A 196 -10.23 -18.12 14.34
N LEU A 197 -9.07 -17.81 13.75
CA LEU A 197 -8.90 -17.47 12.33
C LEU A 197 -8.05 -18.50 11.59
#